data_AF-A0A1V5K3T9-F1
#
_entry.id   AF-A0A1V5K3T9-F1
#
_cell.length_a   1.000
_cell.length_b   1.000
_cell.length_c   1.000
_cell.angle_alpha   90.00
_cell.angle_beta   90.00
_cell.angle_gamma   90.00
#
_symmetry.space_group_name_H-M   'P 1'
#
loop_
_entity.id
_entity.type
_entity.pdbx_description
1 polymer ?
#
loop_
_entity_poly.entity_id
_entity_poly.type
_entity_poly.pdbx_seq_one_letter_code
_entity_poly.pdbx_strand_id
1 'polypeptide(L)'
;MFVDTHRAACRVIQENLEELGFSDVAAVVCQPALAALAGAHRLVAEGGPYDLVFADPPYAIGAWPDILAALARSPVLSRDALIVVEHSSRTPTPSAPDGIKLVRQSTYGDTGLSFYEFS
;
A
#
# COMPACT_ATOMS: atom_id res chain seq x y z
N MET A 1 6.99 -6.20 -2.92
CA MET A 1 6.82 -6.60 -1.51
C MET A 1 5.33 -6.63 -1.18
N PHE A 2 4.90 -7.60 -0.37
CA PHE A 2 3.52 -7.76 0.10
C PHE A 2 3.45 -7.56 1.62
N VAL A 3 2.42 -6.88 2.11
CA VAL A 3 2.18 -6.67 3.55
C VAL A 3 0.75 -7.04 3.87
N ASP A 4 0.54 -8.00 4.77
CA ASP A 4 -0.79 -8.42 5.21
C ASP A 4 -0.77 -8.81 6.70
N THR A 5 -1.84 -8.56 7.43
CA THR A 5 -1.92 -8.94 8.86
C THR A 5 -2.43 -10.37 9.07
N HIS A 6 -3.15 -10.94 8.11
CA HIS A 6 -3.82 -12.22 8.23
C HIS A 6 -2.88 -13.34 7.79
N ARG A 7 -2.48 -14.18 8.76
CA ARG A 7 -1.51 -15.27 8.53
C ARG A 7 -1.91 -16.22 7.40
N ALA A 8 -3.19 -16.49 7.23
CA ALA A 8 -3.65 -17.34 6.13
C ALA A 8 -3.43 -16.68 4.76
N ALA A 9 -3.66 -15.37 4.63
CA ALA A 9 -3.44 -14.63 3.38
C ALA A 9 -1.93 -14.58 3.06
N CYS A 10 -1.12 -14.25 4.06
CA CYS A 10 0.33 -14.33 3.96
C CYS A 10 0.83 -15.68 3.43
N ARG A 11 0.32 -16.78 3.99
CA ARG A 11 0.70 -18.13 3.59
C ARG A 11 0.33 -18.40 2.13
N VAL A 12 -0.89 -18.04 1.71
CA VAL A 12 -1.32 -18.16 0.31
C VAL A 12 -0.44 -17.34 -0.62
N ILE A 13 -0.06 -16.12 -0.24
CA ILE A 13 0.85 -15.29 -1.03
C ILE A 13 2.22 -15.97 -1.16
N GLN A 14 2.76 -16.51 -0.06
CA GLN A 14 4.04 -17.24 -0.09
C GLN A 14 3.98 -18.47 -1.00
N GLU A 15 2.94 -19.30 -0.87
CA GLU A 15 2.71 -20.47 -1.72
C GLU A 15 2.61 -20.06 -3.21
N ASN A 16 1.87 -19.00 -3.53
CA ASN A 16 1.78 -18.48 -4.90
C ASN A 16 3.13 -17.99 -5.44
N LEU A 17 3.95 -17.32 -4.61
CA LEU A 17 5.29 -16.88 -5.02
C LEU A 17 6.21 -18.05 -5.32
N GLU A 18 6.13 -19.12 -4.53
CA GLU A 18 6.89 -20.36 -4.75
C GLU A 18 6.46 -21.06 -6.04
N GLU A 19 5.14 -21.28 -6.23
CA GLU A 19 4.60 -21.95 -7.41
C GLU A 19 4.91 -21.20 -8.71
N LEU A 20 4.95 -19.87 -8.67
CA LEU A 20 5.22 -19.02 -9.82
C LEU A 20 6.71 -18.68 -9.99
N GLY A 21 7.59 -19.11 -9.08
CA GLY A 21 9.03 -18.88 -9.17
C GLY A 21 9.48 -17.43 -8.87
N PHE A 22 8.71 -16.70 -8.04
CA PHE A 22 8.98 -15.30 -7.68
C PHE A 22 9.56 -15.12 -6.27
N SER A 23 9.88 -16.21 -5.56
CA SER A 23 10.40 -16.15 -4.18
C SER A 23 11.70 -15.35 -4.02
N ASP A 24 12.52 -15.25 -5.07
CA ASP A 24 13.79 -14.51 -5.03
C ASP A 24 13.63 -12.99 -5.23
N VAL A 25 12.48 -12.55 -5.75
CA VAL A 25 12.23 -11.14 -6.14
C VAL A 25 11.09 -10.50 -5.36
N ALA A 26 10.42 -11.25 -4.48
CA ALA A 26 9.32 -10.76 -3.67
C ALA A 26 9.41 -11.25 -2.22
N ALA A 27 9.12 -10.35 -1.29
CA ALA A 27 9.02 -10.65 0.13
C ALA A 27 7.58 -10.47 0.63
N VAL A 28 7.22 -11.26 1.64
CA VAL A 28 5.92 -11.20 2.33
C VAL A 28 6.15 -10.84 3.79
N VAL A 29 5.49 -9.78 4.25
CA VAL A 29 5.63 -9.20 5.58
C VAL A 29 4.30 -9.34 6.32
N CYS A 30 4.27 -10.22 7.32
CA CYS A 30 3.04 -10.59 8.03
C CYS A 30 2.78 -9.75 9.28
N GLN A 31 2.36 -8.50 9.08
CA GLN A 31 2.06 -7.54 10.14
C GLN A 31 1.10 -6.45 9.64
N PRO A 32 0.44 -5.69 10.54
CA PRO A 32 -0.35 -4.53 10.15
C PRO A 32 0.46 -3.51 9.36
N ALA A 33 -0.15 -2.88 8.34
CA ALA A 33 0.54 -1.94 7.44
C ALA A 33 1.24 -0.79 8.17
N LEU A 34 0.59 -0.16 9.16
CA LEU A 34 1.21 0.90 9.96
C LEU A 34 2.41 0.41 10.78
N ALA A 35 2.39 -0.83 11.27
CA ALA A 35 3.52 -1.42 11.96
C ALA A 35 4.69 -1.71 11.00
N ALA A 36 4.40 -2.19 9.79
CA ALA A 36 5.40 -2.38 8.74
C ALA A 36 6.05 -1.04 8.35
N LEU A 37 5.25 0.02 8.16
CA LEU A 37 5.72 1.36 7.85
C LEU A 37 6.55 1.98 8.99
N ALA A 38 6.26 1.67 10.26
CA ALA A 38 7.11 2.07 11.37
C ALA A 38 8.52 1.44 11.29
N GLY A 39 8.65 0.26 10.68
CA GLY A 39 9.90 -0.42 10.36
C GLY A 39 10.46 -0.12 8.95
N ALA A 40 10.10 1.02 8.35
CA ALA A 40 10.35 1.37 6.95
C ALA A 40 11.77 1.07 6.43
N HIS A 41 12.82 1.31 7.22
CA HIS A 41 14.20 1.06 6.80
C HIS A 41 14.44 -0.39 6.37
N ARG A 42 13.78 -1.35 7.04
CA ARG A 42 13.83 -2.75 6.65
C ARG A 42 13.16 -2.98 5.29
N LEU A 43 12.00 -2.35 5.07
CA LEU A 43 11.27 -2.47 3.80
C LEU A 43 12.07 -1.89 2.63
N VAL A 44 12.83 -0.81 2.86
CA VAL A 44 13.74 -0.24 1.88
C VAL A 44 14.91 -1.18 1.59
N ALA A 45 15.55 -1.73 2.64
CA ALA A 45 16.66 -2.67 2.48
C ALA A 45 16.28 -3.96 1.74
N GLU A 46 15.03 -4.40 1.84
CA GLU A 46 14.49 -5.62 1.21
C GLU A 46 13.92 -5.38 -0.20
N GLY A 47 14.16 -4.20 -0.81
CA GLY A 47 13.80 -3.94 -2.21
C GLY A 47 13.03 -2.65 -2.48
N GLY A 48 13.05 -1.69 -1.55
CA GLY A 48 12.57 -0.33 -1.80
C GLY A 48 13.71 0.65 -2.13
N PRO A 49 13.41 1.96 -2.26
CA PRO A 49 12.08 2.57 -2.22
C PRO A 49 11.20 2.11 -3.39
N TYR A 50 9.88 2.25 -3.24
CA TYR A 50 8.88 1.72 -4.17
C TYR A 50 8.30 2.83 -5.04
N ASP A 51 8.26 2.57 -6.35
CA ASP A 51 7.63 3.45 -7.35
C ASP A 51 6.10 3.29 -7.43
N LEU A 52 5.58 2.16 -6.93
CA LEU A 52 4.17 1.83 -6.98
C LEU A 52 3.73 1.15 -5.69
N VAL A 53 2.71 1.70 -5.05
CA VAL A 53 2.10 1.16 -3.83
C VAL A 53 0.62 0.92 -4.07
N PHE A 54 0.17 -0.32 -3.88
CA PHE A 54 -1.25 -0.66 -3.82
C PHE A 54 -1.67 -0.78 -2.35
N ALA A 55 -2.77 -0.14 -2.01
CA ALA A 55 -3.37 -0.23 -0.69
C ALA A 55 -4.86 -0.56 -0.82
N ASP A 56 -5.23 -1.70 -0.22
CA ASP A 56 -6.62 -2.17 -0.05
C ASP A 56 -6.82 -2.63 1.42
N PRO A 57 -6.75 -1.71 2.40
CA PRO A 57 -7.13 -1.95 3.77
C PRO A 57 -8.64 -2.20 3.86
N PRO A 58 -9.08 -2.95 4.87
CA PRO A 58 -10.50 -3.19 5.10
C PRO A 58 -11.27 -1.86 5.17
N TYR A 59 -12.51 -1.87 4.65
CA TYR A 59 -13.46 -0.75 4.48
C TYR A 59 -13.69 0.21 5.67
N ALA A 60 -12.99 0.05 6.79
CA ALA A 60 -12.94 1.04 7.86
C ALA A 60 -12.28 2.32 7.34
N ILE A 61 -13.14 3.22 6.86
CA ILE A 61 -12.91 4.58 6.35
C ILE A 61 -11.84 5.38 7.14
N GLY A 62 -11.56 5.02 8.40
CA GLY A 62 -10.58 5.68 9.25
C GLY A 62 -9.10 5.36 9.01
N ALA A 63 -8.74 4.24 8.35
CA ALA A 63 -7.32 3.86 8.25
C ALA A 63 -6.54 4.62 7.15
N TRP A 64 -7.24 5.19 6.16
CA TRP A 64 -6.61 5.79 4.99
C TRP A 64 -5.75 7.02 5.27
N PRO A 65 -6.22 8.01 6.03
CA PRO A 65 -5.42 9.20 6.31
C PRO A 65 -4.14 8.83 7.05
N ASP A 66 -4.21 7.86 7.97
CA ASP A 66 -3.06 7.41 8.75
C ASP A 66 -2.04 6.68 7.87
N ILE A 67 -2.49 5.81 6.95
CA ILE A 67 -1.61 5.12 6.00
C ILE A 67 -0.94 6.11 5.05
N LEU A 68 -1.71 7.02 4.44
CA LEU A 68 -1.15 8.05 3.54
C LEU A 68 -0.15 8.94 4.28
N ALA A 69 -0.48 9.36 5.50
CA ALA A 69 0.41 10.19 6.31
C ALA A 69 1.68 9.42 6.74
N ALA A 70 1.57 8.13 7.05
CA ALA A 70 2.71 7.29 7.35
C ALA A 70 3.61 7.08 6.12
N LEU A 71 3.01 6.88 4.94
CA LEU A 71 3.72 6.77 3.67
C LEU A 71 4.47 8.08 3.32
N ALA A 72 3.81 9.23 3.42
CA ALA A 72 4.40 10.54 3.13
C ALA A 72 5.65 10.86 3.98
N ARG A 73 5.71 10.35 5.22
CA ARG A 73 6.84 10.55 6.14
C ARG A 73 7.90 9.45 6.06
N SER A 74 7.64 8.40 5.30
CA SER A 74 8.46 7.19 5.28
C SER A 74 9.42 7.20 4.08
N PRO A 75 10.64 6.66 4.22
CA PRO A 75 11.58 6.52 3.09
C PRO A 75 11.18 5.43 2.10
N VAL A 76 10.01 4.80 2.25
CA VAL A 76 9.56 3.69 1.40
C VAL A 76 9.09 4.13 0.02
N LEU A 77 8.76 5.40 -0.19
CA LEU A 77 8.33 5.90 -1.50
C LEU A 77 9.53 6.46 -2.26
N SER A 78 9.64 6.12 -3.53
CA SER A 78 10.57 6.80 -4.43
C SER A 78 9.99 8.17 -4.81
N ARG A 79 10.83 9.03 -5.39
CA ARG A 79 10.34 10.29 -5.96
C ARG A 79 9.37 9.98 -7.11
N ASP A 80 8.25 10.68 -7.16
CA ASP A 80 7.19 10.51 -8.16
C ASP A 80 6.46 9.15 -8.06
N ALA A 81 6.52 8.48 -6.89
CA ALA A 81 5.84 7.22 -6.66
C ALA A 81 4.31 7.34 -6.77
N LEU A 82 3.68 6.33 -7.36
CA LEU A 82 2.23 6.23 -7.50
C LEU A 82 1.64 5.38 -6.36
N ILE A 83 0.63 5.92 -5.69
CA ILE A 83 -0.13 5.22 -4.66
C ILE A 83 -1.55 5.01 -5.18
N VAL A 84 -1.99 3.76 -5.24
CA VAL A 84 -3.33 3.38 -5.66
C VAL A 84 -4.10 2.84 -4.46
N VAL A 85 -5.19 3.50 -4.15
CA VAL A 85 -6.06 3.24 -3.00
C VAL A 85 -7.39 2.70 -3.53
N GLU A 86 -7.73 1.46 -3.18
CA GLU A 86 -9.06 0.89 -3.42
C GLU A 86 -9.98 1.16 -2.24
N HIS A 87 -11.19 1.65 -2.48
CA HIS A 87 -12.16 1.95 -1.44
C HIS A 87 -13.59 1.73 -1.95
N SER A 88 -14.61 1.79 -1.08
CA SER A 88 -15.99 1.82 -1.58
C SER A 88 -16.23 3.12 -2.36
N SER A 89 -16.99 3.04 -3.46
CA SER A 89 -17.42 4.21 -4.24
C SER A 89 -18.22 5.23 -3.42
N ARG A 90 -18.75 4.80 -2.27
CA ARG A 90 -19.52 5.63 -1.32
C ARG A 90 -18.65 6.31 -0.27
N THR A 91 -17.40 5.88 -0.13
CA THR A 91 -16.45 6.46 0.82
C THR A 91 -15.96 7.81 0.29
N PRO A 92 -16.09 8.91 1.05
CA PRO A 92 -15.49 10.17 0.69
C PRO A 92 -13.99 10.04 0.52
N THR A 93 -13.43 10.74 -0.46
CA THR A 93 -12.01 10.72 -0.71
C THR A 93 -11.27 11.37 0.47
N PRO A 94 -10.30 10.66 1.10
CA PRO A 94 -9.52 11.25 2.18
C PRO A 94 -8.69 12.42 1.64
N SER A 95 -8.52 13.45 2.46
CA SER A 95 -7.58 14.54 2.18
C SER A 95 -6.17 13.97 2.04
N ALA A 96 -5.47 14.34 0.98
CA ALA A 96 -4.08 13.97 0.80
C ALA A 96 -3.19 14.78 1.78
N PRO A 97 -2.23 14.14 2.49
CA PRO A 97 -1.25 14.85 3.30
C PRO A 97 -0.22 15.60 2.42
N ASP A 98 0.54 16.51 3.02
CA ASP A 98 1.64 17.19 2.33
C ASP A 98 2.61 16.20 1.68
N GLY A 99 3.07 16.52 0.47
CA GLY A 99 3.93 15.66 -0.35
C GLY A 99 3.19 14.57 -1.14
N ILE A 100 1.88 14.38 -0.91
CA ILE A 100 1.04 13.48 -1.70
C ILE A 100 -0.08 14.30 -2.36
N LYS A 101 -0.30 14.11 -3.66
CA LYS A 101 -1.37 14.77 -4.42
C LYS A 101 -2.29 13.74 -5.05
N LEU A 102 -3.60 13.94 -4.95
CA LEU A 102 -4.57 13.14 -5.69
C LEU A 102 -4.51 13.55 -7.18
N VAL A 103 -4.22 12.60 -8.07
CA VAL A 103 -4.05 12.86 -9.51
C VAL A 103 -5.15 12.27 -10.38
N ARG A 104 -5.81 11.21 -9.91
CA ARG A 104 -6.90 10.57 -10.65
C ARG A 104 -7.85 9.86 -9.70
N GLN A 105 -9.11 9.78 -10.10
CA GLN A 105 -10.10 8.90 -9.48
C GLN A 105 -10.88 8.14 -10.55
N SER A 106 -11.33 6.94 -10.21
CA SER A 106 -12.15 6.11 -11.09
C SER A 106 -13.11 5.27 -10.25
N THR A 107 -14.29 4.99 -10.78
CA THR A 107 -15.32 4.21 -10.08
C THR A 107 -15.82 3.08 -10.98
N TYR A 108 -15.89 1.88 -10.42
CA TYR A 108 -16.34 0.66 -11.08
C TYR A 108 -17.37 -0.02 -10.18
N GLY A 109 -18.66 0.27 -10.42
CA GLY A 109 -19.74 -0.22 -9.56
C GLY A 109 -19.62 0.31 -8.12
N ASP A 110 -19.51 -0.60 -7.16
CA ASP A 110 -19.33 -0.28 -5.74
C ASP A 110 -17.86 -0.03 -5.34
N THR A 111 -16.91 -0.20 -6.26
CA THR A 111 -15.48 0.03 -6.03
C THR A 111 -15.03 1.38 -6.56
N GLY A 112 -14.34 2.16 -5.74
CA GLY A 112 -13.63 3.38 -6.09
C GLY A 112 -12.12 3.16 -6.05
N LEU A 113 -11.41 3.72 -7.02
CA LEU A 113 -9.96 3.79 -7.04
C LEU A 113 -9.53 5.25 -7.00
N SER A 114 -8.66 5.58 -6.04
CA SER A 114 -8.02 6.89 -5.95
C SER A 114 -6.52 6.73 -6.17
N PHE A 115 -5.98 7.54 -7.07
CA PHE A 115 -4.58 7.52 -7.48
C PHE A 115 -3.91 8.78 -6.96
N TYR A 116 -2.83 8.61 -6.21
CA TYR A 116 -2.05 9.70 -5.65
C TYR A 116 -0.59 9.61 -6.11
N GLU A 117 0.05 10.75 -6.29
CA GLU A 117 1.46 10.84 -6.66
C GLU A 117 2.24 11.50 -5.51
N PHE A 118 3.43 10.99 -5.20
CA PHE A 118 4.33 11.53 -4.18
C PHE A 118 5.37 12.45 -4.82
N SER A 119 5.41 13.73 -4.41
CA SER A 119 6.28 14.75 -5.02
C SER A 119 6.77 15.78 -4.03
#